data_AF-A0A8H9ZN29-F1
#
_entry.id   AF-A0A8H9ZN29-F1
#
_cell.length_a   1.000
_cell.length_b   1.000
_cell.length_c   1.000
_cell.angle_alpha   90.00
_cell.angle_beta   90.00
_cell.angle_gamma   90.00
#
_symmetry.space_group_name_H-M   'P 1'
#
loop_
_entity.id
_entity.type
_entity.pdbx_description
1 polymer ?
#
loop_
_entity_poly.entity_id
_entity_poly.type
_entity_poly.pdbx_seq_one_letter_code
_entity_poly.pdbx_strand_id
1 'polypeptide(L)'
;MVKAKRPLWRKWAWKRLMAGIIVLAISNAAVGKDVTTTEARTRDMMRCQDYLQLDPRTWTPMVIWLMNDPFSLQPPEWTDFHEAELVLTPILTEICRQEPDAWLTSLRERLNSYQQVRSLN
;
A
#
# COMPACT_ATOMS: atom_id res chain seq x y z
N MET A 1 23.93 -58.41 41.13
CA MET A 1 23.43 -57.43 40.12
C MET A 1 22.22 -58.02 39.40
N VAL A 2 21.02 -57.48 39.62
CA VAL A 2 19.78 -57.91 38.93
C VAL A 2 19.59 -57.03 37.69
N LYS A 3 19.58 -57.64 36.50
CA LYS A 3 19.31 -56.93 35.23
C LYS A 3 17.80 -56.90 35.02
N ALA A 4 17.16 -55.81 35.41
CA ALA A 4 15.72 -55.60 35.27
C ALA A 4 15.30 -55.61 33.79
N LYS A 5 14.46 -56.58 33.39
CA LYS A 5 13.82 -56.61 32.07
C LYS A 5 12.74 -55.54 32.04
N ARG A 6 12.96 -54.46 31.28
CA ARG A 6 11.96 -53.41 31.07
C ARG A 6 10.74 -53.97 30.31
N PRO A 7 9.51 -53.76 30.80
CA PRO A 7 8.31 -54.37 30.22
C PRO A 7 8.00 -53.79 28.83
N LEU A 8 7.69 -54.68 27.89
CA LEU A 8 7.42 -54.37 26.48
C LEU A 8 6.29 -53.34 26.29
N TRP A 9 5.33 -53.29 27.23
CA TRP A 9 4.20 -52.34 27.24
C TRP A 9 4.64 -50.87 27.19
N ARG A 10 5.80 -50.55 27.78
CA ARG A 10 6.36 -49.19 27.78
C ARG A 10 6.80 -48.73 26.39
N LYS A 11 7.22 -49.66 25.52
CA LYS A 11 7.60 -49.36 24.12
C LYS A 11 6.37 -49.13 23.22
N TRP A 12 5.27 -49.83 23.48
CA TRP A 12 4.02 -49.69 22.72
C TRP A 12 3.27 -48.41 23.12
N ALA A 13 3.26 -48.08 24.41
CA ALA A 13 2.73 -46.81 24.91
C ALA A 13 3.51 -45.61 24.35
N TRP A 14 4.85 -45.69 24.29
CA TRP A 14 5.67 -44.64 23.69
C TRP A 14 5.50 -44.51 22.17
N LYS A 15 5.32 -45.61 21.43
CA LYS A 15 5.03 -45.53 19.99
C LYS A 15 3.69 -44.86 19.69
N ARG A 16 2.66 -45.10 20.53
CA ARG A 16 1.35 -44.44 20.41
C ARG A 16 1.37 -42.97 20.86
N LEU A 17 2.12 -42.65 21.91
CA LEU A 17 2.35 -41.26 22.35
C LEU A 17 3.10 -40.43 21.29
N MET A 18 4.11 -40.99 20.64
CA MET A 18 4.87 -40.27 19.60
C MET A 18 4.08 -40.13 18.28
N ALA A 19 3.19 -41.09 17.95
CA ALA A 19 2.32 -40.98 16.78
C ALA A 19 1.18 -39.95 16.97
N GLY A 20 0.70 -39.75 18.21
CA GLY A 20 -0.32 -38.74 18.52
C GLY A 20 0.19 -37.30 18.48
N ILE A 21 1.50 -37.07 18.67
CA ILE A 21 2.10 -35.73 18.63
C ILE A 21 2.28 -35.23 17.18
N ILE A 22 2.36 -36.11 16.18
CA ILE A 22 2.60 -35.73 14.77
C ILE A 22 1.30 -35.25 14.06
N VAL A 23 0.12 -35.46 14.64
CA VAL A 23 -1.17 -35.08 14.02
C VAL A 23 -1.79 -33.82 14.64
N LEU A 24 -1.16 -33.19 15.64
CA LEU A 24 -1.62 -31.89 16.15
C LEU A 24 -0.99 -30.73 15.37
N ALA A 25 -1.84 -30.12 14.55
CA ALA A 25 -1.78 -28.72 14.12
C ALA A 25 -0.76 -28.33 13.04
N ILE A 26 -0.86 -28.97 11.87
CA ILE A 26 -0.76 -28.22 10.62
C ILE A 26 -2.08 -27.45 10.45
N SER A 27 -2.11 -26.18 10.86
CA SER A 27 -3.02 -25.12 10.39
C SER A 27 -2.93 -23.92 11.32
N ASN A 28 -2.16 -22.91 10.91
CA ASN A 28 -2.54 -21.50 10.86
C ASN A 28 -1.32 -20.68 10.44
N ALA A 29 -0.86 -20.87 9.20
CA ALA A 29 -0.29 -19.76 8.45
C ALA A 29 -1.47 -18.92 7.92
N ALA A 30 -2.28 -18.37 8.84
CA ALA A 30 -2.98 -17.15 8.52
C ALA A 30 -1.85 -16.13 8.41
N VAL A 31 -1.38 -15.93 7.17
CA VAL A 31 -0.71 -14.69 6.79
C VAL A 31 -1.52 -13.61 7.47
N GLY A 32 -0.95 -12.97 8.49
CA GLY A 32 -1.46 -11.72 8.96
C GLY A 32 -1.57 -10.89 7.69
N LYS A 33 -2.80 -10.68 7.21
CA LYS A 33 -3.02 -9.55 6.34
C LYS A 33 -2.49 -8.43 7.20
N ASP A 34 -1.33 -7.88 6.80
CA ASP A 34 -0.85 -6.67 7.41
C ASP A 34 -2.06 -5.77 7.42
N VAL A 35 -2.57 -5.53 8.63
CA VAL A 35 -3.44 -4.41 8.89
C VAL A 35 -2.47 -3.22 8.82
N THR A 36 -1.90 -2.99 7.63
CA THR A 36 -1.64 -1.64 7.17
C THR A 36 -3.00 -1.01 7.32
N THR A 37 -3.11 -0.26 8.41
CA THR A 37 -4.24 0.56 8.81
C THR A 37 -4.92 1.04 7.55
N THR A 38 -6.24 0.92 7.46
CA THR A 38 -7.00 1.45 6.34
C THR A 38 -6.57 2.89 5.98
N GLU A 39 -6.08 3.66 6.96
CA GLU A 39 -5.39 4.95 6.81
C GLU A 39 -4.13 4.95 5.93
N ALA A 40 -3.25 3.94 6.01
CA ALA A 40 -2.07 3.81 5.16
C ALA A 40 -2.47 3.56 3.70
N ARG A 41 -3.50 2.73 3.47
CA ARG A 41 -4.08 2.52 2.12
C ARG A 41 -4.72 3.78 1.54
N THR A 42 -5.23 4.70 2.38
CA THR A 42 -5.80 5.97 1.91
C THR A 42 -4.72 7.00 1.54
N ARG A 43 -3.50 6.86 2.08
CA ARG A 43 -2.38 7.75 1.77
C ARG A 43 -1.64 7.35 0.48
N ASP A 44 -1.64 6.07 0.14
CA ASP A 44 -1.08 5.58 -1.11
C ASP A 44 -2.06 5.85 -2.27
N MET A 45 -1.82 6.93 -3.03
CA MET A 45 -2.53 7.13 -4.31
C MET A 45 -2.11 6.07 -5.32
N MET A 46 -2.79 6.02 -6.46
CA MET A 46 -2.50 5.08 -7.54
C MET A 46 -1.19 5.37 -8.27
N ARG A 47 -0.77 4.44 -9.15
CA ARG A 47 0.33 4.69 -10.09
C ARG A 47 -0.12 5.52 -11.29
N CYS A 48 0.82 6.10 -12.00
CA CYS A 48 0.58 6.83 -13.25
C CYS A 48 -0.15 5.97 -14.29
N GLN A 49 0.21 4.70 -14.40
CA GLN A 49 -0.47 3.76 -15.30
C GLN A 49 -1.97 3.58 -14.95
N ASP A 50 -2.31 3.57 -13.67
CA ASP A 50 -3.70 3.46 -13.22
C ASP A 50 -4.46 4.77 -13.47
N TYR A 51 -3.82 5.91 -13.25
CA TYR A 51 -4.36 7.24 -13.54
C TYR A 51 -4.74 7.41 -15.01
N LEU A 52 -3.86 6.99 -15.92
CA LEU A 52 -4.11 7.06 -17.37
C LEU A 52 -5.25 6.16 -17.84
N GLN A 53 -5.61 5.15 -17.05
CA GLN A 53 -6.72 4.24 -17.34
C GLN A 53 -8.08 4.75 -16.80
N LEU A 54 -8.07 5.80 -15.98
CA LEU A 54 -9.31 6.40 -15.50
C LEU A 54 -10.09 7.09 -16.63
N ASP A 55 -11.39 7.28 -16.40
CA ASP A 55 -12.19 8.20 -17.22
C ASP A 55 -11.57 9.62 -17.14
N PRO A 56 -11.27 10.28 -18.28
CA PRO A 56 -10.65 11.60 -18.29
C PRO A 56 -11.38 12.68 -17.48
N ARG A 57 -12.70 12.53 -17.26
CA ARG A 57 -13.49 13.42 -16.41
C ARG A 57 -13.09 13.36 -14.94
N THR A 58 -12.37 12.33 -14.52
CA THR A 58 -11.89 12.14 -13.15
C THR A 58 -10.48 12.66 -12.93
N TRP A 59 -9.76 13.04 -14.00
CA TRP A 59 -8.37 13.45 -13.91
C TRP A 59 -8.17 14.71 -13.07
N THR A 60 -8.96 15.76 -13.31
CA THR A 60 -8.89 17.00 -12.52
C THR A 60 -9.22 16.76 -11.04
N PRO A 61 -10.32 16.05 -10.67
CA PRO A 61 -10.56 15.65 -9.29
C PRO A 61 -9.38 14.88 -8.65
N MET A 62 -8.74 13.98 -9.40
CA MET A 62 -7.57 13.25 -8.90
C MET A 62 -6.36 14.15 -8.64
N VAL A 63 -6.13 15.14 -9.51
CA VAL A 63 -5.08 16.15 -9.33
C VAL A 63 -5.37 17.00 -8.11
N ILE A 64 -6.61 17.46 -7.93
CA ILE A 64 -7.01 18.23 -6.74
C ILE A 64 -6.80 17.41 -5.48
N TRP A 65 -7.16 16.13 -5.49
CA TRP A 65 -6.90 15.23 -4.37
C TRP A 65 -5.40 15.04 -4.09
N LEU A 66 -4.59 14.93 -5.16
CA LEU A 66 -3.14 14.82 -5.05
C LEU A 66 -2.52 16.07 -4.42
N MET A 67 -2.92 17.25 -4.87
CA MET A 67 -2.32 18.53 -4.48
C MET A 67 -2.80 19.02 -3.11
N ASN A 68 -4.08 18.85 -2.81
CA ASN A 68 -4.68 19.28 -1.56
C ASN A 68 -4.69 18.13 -0.56
N ASP A 69 -3.49 17.69 -0.13
CA ASP A 69 -3.33 16.57 0.81
C ASP A 69 -4.31 16.71 1.99
N PRO A 70 -5.37 15.88 2.06
CA PRO A 70 -6.39 16.03 3.08
C PRO A 70 -5.87 15.68 4.49
N PHE A 71 -4.64 15.15 4.57
CA PHE A 71 -3.97 14.77 5.81
C PHE A 71 -2.84 15.72 6.22
N SER A 72 -2.62 16.81 5.48
CA SER A 72 -1.65 17.85 5.88
C SER A 72 -2.13 18.59 7.13
N LEU A 73 -1.23 18.73 8.11
CA LEU A 73 -1.47 19.52 9.33
C LEU A 73 -1.25 21.04 9.11
N GLN A 74 -0.61 21.41 7.99
CA GLN A 74 -0.45 22.81 7.59
C GLN A 74 -1.67 23.23 6.76
N PRO A 75 -2.21 24.45 6.93
CA PRO A 75 -3.30 24.94 6.09
C PRO A 75 -2.81 24.90 4.65
N PRO A 76 -3.43 24.09 3.77
CA PRO A 76 -2.96 24.02 2.40
C PRO A 76 -3.25 25.37 1.75
N GLU A 77 -2.29 25.86 0.97
CA GLU A 77 -2.62 26.77 -0.12
C GLU A 77 -3.41 25.92 -1.11
N TRP A 78 -4.74 25.97 -0.97
CA TRP A 78 -5.64 25.12 -1.75
C TRP A 78 -5.42 25.43 -3.22
N THR A 79 -5.06 24.39 -3.98
CA THR A 79 -4.98 24.49 -5.44
C THR A 79 -6.36 24.83 -5.99
N ASP A 80 -6.44 25.93 -6.74
CA ASP A 80 -7.65 26.36 -7.42
C ASP A 80 -8.08 25.31 -8.45
N PHE A 81 -9.38 25.04 -8.56
CA PHE A 81 -9.93 24.13 -9.57
C PHE A 81 -9.51 24.51 -11.00
N HIS A 82 -9.47 25.80 -11.30
CA HIS A 82 -9.10 26.31 -12.61
C HIS A 82 -7.61 26.08 -12.90
N GLU A 83 -6.75 26.19 -11.89
CA GLU A 83 -5.33 25.87 -12.00
C GLU A 83 -5.11 24.36 -12.16
N ALA A 84 -5.82 23.56 -11.37
CA ALA A 84 -5.78 22.11 -11.47
C ALA A 84 -6.19 21.64 -12.88
N GLU A 85 -7.26 22.22 -13.44
CA GLU A 85 -7.78 21.84 -14.76
C GLU A 85 -6.86 22.27 -15.90
N LEU A 86 -6.47 23.55 -15.95
CA LEU A 86 -5.79 24.12 -17.11
C LEU A 86 -4.28 23.91 -17.11
N VAL A 87 -3.68 23.62 -15.95
CA VAL A 87 -2.23 23.60 -15.79
C VAL A 87 -1.76 22.24 -15.30
N LEU A 88 -2.21 21.84 -14.11
CA LEU A 88 -1.62 20.68 -13.43
C LEU A 88 -2.10 19.37 -14.03
N THR A 89 -3.34 19.28 -14.48
CA THR A 89 -3.88 18.08 -15.14
C THR A 89 -3.12 17.73 -16.42
N PRO A 90 -2.92 18.64 -17.39
CA PRO A 90 -2.13 18.30 -18.58
C PRO A 90 -0.67 18.00 -18.25
N ILE A 91 -0.06 18.70 -17.29
CA ILE A 91 1.32 18.43 -16.84
C ILE A 91 1.44 17.02 -16.23
N LEU A 92 0.57 16.67 -15.27
CA LEU A 92 0.57 15.36 -14.64
C LEU A 92 0.31 14.26 -15.66
N THR A 93 -0.65 14.46 -16.58
CA THR A 93 -0.95 13.50 -17.64
C THR A 93 0.28 13.24 -18.51
N GLU A 94 1.03 14.28 -18.85
CA GLU A 94 2.24 14.15 -19.65
C GLU A 94 3.37 13.45 -18.89
N ILE A 95 3.61 13.81 -17.63
CA ILE A 95 4.55 13.09 -16.76
C ILE A 95 4.18 11.61 -16.67
N CYS A 96 2.90 11.29 -16.48
CA CYS A 96 2.45 9.91 -16.35
C CYS A 96 2.57 9.10 -17.65
N ARG A 97 2.52 9.73 -18.82
CA ARG A 97 2.84 9.04 -20.09
C ARG A 97 4.31 8.68 -20.20
N GLN A 98 5.19 9.51 -19.65
CA GLN A 98 6.65 9.31 -19.66
C GLN A 98 7.10 8.34 -18.56
N GLU A 99 6.43 8.35 -17.41
CA GLU A 99 6.79 7.62 -16.20
C GLU A 99 5.61 6.74 -15.70
N PRO A 100 5.15 5.72 -16.45
CA PRO A 100 3.93 4.96 -16.12
C PRO A 100 4.00 4.22 -14.78
N ASP A 101 5.20 3.81 -14.36
CA ASP A 101 5.40 3.08 -13.11
C ASP A 101 5.47 3.98 -11.87
N ALA A 102 5.57 5.31 -12.05
CA ALA A 102 5.66 6.26 -10.95
C ALA A 102 4.38 6.29 -10.11
N TRP A 103 4.52 6.54 -8.82
CA TRP A 103 3.40 6.75 -7.90
C TRP A 103 2.96 8.22 -7.93
N LEU A 104 1.66 8.50 -8.01
CA LEU A 104 1.17 9.88 -8.08
C LEU A 104 1.67 10.75 -6.92
N THR A 105 1.71 10.21 -5.70
CA THR A 105 2.21 10.90 -4.50
C THR A 105 3.66 11.37 -4.63
N SER A 106 4.50 10.61 -5.35
CA SER A 106 5.90 10.98 -5.59
C SER A 106 6.05 12.19 -6.53
N LEU A 107 5.01 12.54 -7.27
CA LEU A 107 5.01 13.65 -8.23
C LEU A 107 4.52 14.97 -7.61
N ARG A 108 3.98 14.96 -6.39
CA ARG A 108 3.40 16.14 -5.74
C ARG A 108 4.39 17.30 -5.64
N GLU A 109 5.60 17.06 -5.16
CA GLU A 109 6.61 18.11 -5.00
C GLU A 109 7.02 18.72 -6.34
N ARG A 110 7.13 17.89 -7.39
CA ARG A 110 7.36 18.34 -8.76
C ARG A 110 6.22 19.24 -9.25
N LEU A 111 4.97 18.84 -9.01
CA LEU A 111 3.78 19.63 -9.35
C LEU A 111 3.72 20.98 -8.61
N ASN A 112 4.04 20.99 -7.31
CA ASN A 112 4.11 22.22 -6.50
C ASN A 112 5.11 23.24 -7.09
N SER A 113 6.25 22.76 -7.61
CA SER A 113 7.24 23.64 -8.23
C SER A 113 6.72 24.39 -9.47
N TYR A 114 5.81 23.78 -10.24
CA TYR A 114 5.21 24.44 -11.39
C TYR A 114 4.22 25.55 -10.98
N GLN A 115 3.51 25.39 -9.86
CA GLN A 115 2.66 26.44 -9.30
C GLN A 115 3.50 27.63 -8.80
N GLN A 116 4.60 27.36 -8.10
CA GLN A 116 5.49 28.41 -7.57
C GLN A 116 6.16 29.24 -8.65
N VAL A 117 6.59 28.63 -9.77
CA VAL A 117 7.15 29.40 -10.88
C VAL A 117 6.10 30.33 -11.50
N ARG A 118 4.83 29.94 -11.48
CA ARG A 118 3.74 30.77 -12.02
C ARG A 118 3.35 31.91 -11.10
N SER A 119 3.32 31.72 -9.78
CA SER A 119 2.97 32.79 -8.83
C SER A 119 3.99 33.95 -8.81
N LEU A 120 5.17 33.74 -9.37
CA LEU A 120 6.24 34.74 -9.52
C LEU A 120 6.18 35.53 -10.84
N ASN A 121 5.31 35.14 -11.79
CA ASN A 121 5.12 35.79 -13.10
C ASN A 121 3.77 36.51 -13.18
#